data_AF-A0A519H4E2-F1
#
_entry.id   AF-A0A519H4E2-F1
#
_cell.length_a   1.000
_cell.length_b   1.000
_cell.length_c   1.000
_cell.angle_alpha   90.00
_cell.angle_beta   90.00
_cell.angle_gamma   90.00
#
_symmetry.space_group_name_H-M   'P 1'
#
loop_
_entity.id
_entity.type
_entity.pdbx_description
1 polymer ?
#
loop_
_entity_poly.entity_id
_entity_poly.type
_entity_poly.pdbx_seq_one_letter_code
_entity_poly.pdbx_strand_id
1 'polypeptide(L)'
;MIDLLPDGERRSFPETLASGVIPTRRLYEGWRSNGYFGLAHPTSLAIRRSVFLERGGYPGLSSSEDTALLLPVSMSHLGYFLDAPVTVHRKRPGSITATGWHTDSEAAARRHAFIIDVCEAVGAKGNHDH
;
A
#
# COMPACT_ATOMS: atom_id res chain seq x y z
N MET A 1 9.41 -6.28 -3.15
CA MET A 1 8.80 -7.56 -3.64
C MET A 1 9.39 -7.93 -5.00
N ILE A 2 9.55 -9.22 -5.31
CA ILE A 2 9.97 -9.70 -6.65
C ILE A 2 8.82 -10.47 -7.33
N ASP A 3 8.43 -10.04 -8.52
CA ASP A 3 7.56 -10.80 -9.41
C ASP A 3 8.39 -11.86 -10.16
N LEU A 4 7.96 -13.13 -10.11
CA LEU A 4 8.48 -14.21 -10.93
C LEU A 4 7.49 -14.47 -12.08
N LEU A 5 7.91 -14.14 -13.30
CA LEU A 5 7.10 -14.23 -14.51
C LEU A 5 7.01 -15.66 -15.07
N PRO A 6 6.06 -15.94 -15.99
CA PRO A 6 5.89 -17.27 -16.58
C PRO A 6 7.12 -17.79 -17.34
N ASP A 7 7.92 -16.91 -17.91
CA ASP A 7 9.19 -17.22 -18.61
C ASP A 7 10.38 -17.41 -17.65
N GLY A 8 10.16 -17.23 -16.34
CA GLY A 8 11.19 -17.34 -15.31
C GLY A 8 11.91 -16.03 -15.00
N GLU A 9 11.60 -14.93 -15.71
CA GLU A 9 12.16 -13.61 -15.42
C GLU A 9 11.75 -13.13 -14.02
N ARG A 10 12.69 -12.47 -13.32
CA ARG A 10 12.44 -11.84 -12.03
C ARG A 10 12.43 -10.32 -12.19
N ARG A 11 11.29 -9.68 -11.87
CA ARG A 11 11.13 -8.23 -11.91
C ARG A 11 10.87 -7.70 -10.51
N SER A 12 11.71 -6.77 -10.05
CA SER A 12 11.48 -6.08 -8.78
C SER A 12 10.42 -5.00 -8.96
N PHE A 13 9.66 -4.75 -7.89
CA PHE A 13 8.89 -3.51 -7.81
C PHE A 13 9.85 -2.32 -7.89
N PRO A 14 9.54 -1.25 -8.65
CA PRO A 14 10.36 -0.05 -8.68
C PRO A 14 10.15 0.71 -7.37
N GLU A 15 10.85 0.28 -6.32
CA GLU A 15 10.82 0.90 -4.99
C GLU A 15 11.51 2.26 -5.07
N THR A 16 10.84 3.30 -4.53
CA THR A 16 11.33 4.69 -4.60
C THR A 16 11.77 5.20 -3.23
N LEU A 17 11.92 4.32 -2.24
CA LEU A 17 12.37 4.63 -0.90
C LEU A 17 13.76 4.02 -0.66
N ALA A 18 14.63 4.78 0.00
CA ALA A 18 15.82 4.23 0.61
C ALA A 18 15.46 3.54 1.93
N SER A 19 16.25 2.54 2.33
CA SER A 19 16.11 1.92 3.65
C SER A 19 16.22 2.97 4.76
N GLY A 20 15.34 2.90 5.77
CA GLY A 20 15.34 3.84 6.89
C GLY A 20 13.96 4.23 7.40
N VAL A 21 13.92 5.21 8.30
CA VAL A 21 12.68 5.74 8.87
C VAL A 21 11.85 6.42 7.79
N ILE A 22 10.56 6.08 7.75
CA ILE A 22 9.58 6.74 6.89
C ILE A 22 8.79 7.72 7.75
N PRO A 23 8.86 9.04 7.48
CA PRO A 23 8.05 10.02 8.18
C PRO A 23 6.55 9.77 7.99
N THR A 24 5.76 10.26 8.94
CA THR A 24 4.30 10.28 8.78
C THR A 24 3.90 10.99 7.49
N ARG A 25 2.79 10.57 6.87
CA ARG A 25 2.22 11.11 5.62
C ARG A 25 3.07 10.89 4.36
N ARG A 26 4.37 10.59 4.46
CA ARG A 26 5.26 10.42 3.30
C ARG A 26 4.76 9.40 2.28
N LEU A 27 4.23 8.26 2.73
CA LEU A 27 3.68 7.23 1.85
C LEU A 27 2.40 7.71 1.15
N TYR A 28 1.50 8.39 1.88
CA TYR A 28 0.26 8.92 1.32
C TYR A 28 0.52 10.04 0.30
N GLU A 29 1.37 11.00 0.63
CA GLU A 29 1.76 12.10 -0.26
C GLU A 29 2.47 11.57 -1.52
N GLY A 30 3.37 10.60 -1.34
CA GLY A 30 4.03 9.92 -2.45
C GLY A 30 3.05 9.19 -3.35
N TRP A 31 2.13 8.42 -2.77
CA TRP A 31 1.07 7.74 -3.51
C TRP A 31 0.19 8.72 -4.30
N ARG A 32 -0.25 9.82 -3.69
CA ARG A 32 -1.06 10.86 -4.36
C ARG A 32 -0.33 11.55 -5.51
N SER A 33 0.93 11.92 -5.29
CA SER A 33 1.74 12.63 -6.29
C SER A 33 2.23 11.73 -7.43
N ASN A 34 2.35 10.43 -7.19
CA ASN A 34 2.81 9.43 -8.16
C ASN A 34 1.66 8.71 -8.88
N GLY A 35 0.55 9.40 -9.16
CA GLY A 35 -0.58 8.84 -9.92
C GLY A 35 -1.24 7.63 -9.24
N TYR A 36 -1.25 7.59 -7.90
CA TYR A 36 -1.75 6.47 -7.10
C TYR A 36 -0.89 5.20 -7.18
N PHE A 37 0.38 5.34 -7.57
CA PHE A 37 1.37 4.28 -7.46
C PHE A 37 2.21 4.45 -6.19
N GLY A 38 2.20 3.42 -5.33
CA GLY A 38 2.84 3.48 -4.01
C GLY A 38 4.37 3.60 -4.09
N LEU A 39 4.98 4.25 -3.08
CA LEU A 39 6.44 4.34 -2.97
C LEU A 39 7.10 3.01 -2.55
N ALA A 40 6.31 2.10 -1.98
CA ALA A 40 6.72 0.77 -1.57
C ALA A 40 5.54 -0.21 -1.75
N HIS A 41 5.86 -1.48 -1.99
CA HIS A 41 4.85 -2.52 -2.09
C HIS A 41 4.46 -3.06 -0.71
N PRO A 42 3.16 -3.07 -0.34
CA PRO A 42 2.72 -3.41 1.02
C PRO A 42 2.68 -4.93 1.34
N THR A 43 2.99 -5.82 0.39
CA THR A 43 2.92 -7.29 0.58
C THR A 43 3.79 -7.86 1.69
N SER A 44 4.77 -7.11 2.16
CA SER A 44 5.71 -7.52 3.22
C SER A 44 5.59 -6.65 4.47
N LEU A 45 4.43 -6.05 4.70
CA LEU A 45 4.16 -5.22 5.87
C LEU A 45 4.18 -6.05 7.16
N ALA A 46 5.00 -5.61 8.12
CA ALA A 46 4.89 -6.01 9.51
C ALA A 46 4.35 -4.84 10.34
N ILE A 47 3.30 -5.09 11.11
CA ILE A 47 2.62 -4.07 11.92
C ILE A 47 2.29 -4.60 13.31
N ARG A 48 2.34 -3.73 14.32
CA ARG A 48 1.89 -4.09 15.67
C ARG A 48 0.38 -4.36 15.64
N ARG A 49 -0.05 -5.43 16.31
CA ARG A 49 -1.46 -5.81 16.40
C ARG A 49 -2.36 -4.66 16.89
N SER A 50 -1.90 -3.89 17.88
CA SER A 50 -2.67 -2.75 18.40
C SER A 50 -2.96 -1.70 17.33
N VAL A 51 -1.95 -1.33 16.53
CA VAL A 51 -2.09 -0.36 15.44
C VAL A 51 -3.01 -0.91 14.34
N PHE A 52 -2.89 -2.21 14.02
CA PHE A 52 -3.78 -2.85 13.05
C PHE A 52 -5.26 -2.78 13.49
N LEU A 53 -5.54 -3.08 14.77
CA LEU A 53 -6.90 -3.03 15.32
C LEU A 53 -7.42 -1.60 15.46
N GLU A 54 -6.57 -0.65 15.81
CA GLU A 54 -6.91 0.78 15.87
C GLU A 54 -7.42 1.33 14.52
N ARG A 55 -6.91 0.78 13.41
CA ARG A 55 -7.35 1.14 12.05
C ARG A 55 -8.58 0.38 11.55
N GLY A 56 -9.21 -0.43 12.40
CA GLY A 56 -10.39 -1.20 12.02
C GLY A 56 -10.08 -2.53 11.31
N GLY A 57 -8.83 -2.97 11.32
CA GLY A 57 -8.43 -4.25 10.73
C GLY A 57 -8.13 -4.16 9.22
N TYR A 58 -8.31 -5.29 8.52
CA TYR A 58 -7.99 -5.40 7.10
C TYR A 58 -9.18 -4.93 6.26
N PRO A 59 -9.03 -3.90 5.40
CA PRO A 59 -10.13 -3.40 4.56
C PRO A 59 -10.60 -4.46 3.57
N GLY A 60 -11.92 -4.64 3.42
CA GLY A 60 -12.53 -5.59 2.47
C GLY A 60 -12.77 -4.97 1.09
N LEU A 61 -11.72 -4.52 0.42
CA LEU A 61 -11.79 -3.96 -0.94
C LEU A 61 -11.54 -5.06 -1.99
N SER A 62 -12.08 -4.90 -3.20
CA SER A 62 -11.83 -5.86 -4.29
C SER A 62 -10.35 -5.95 -4.71
N SER A 63 -9.57 -4.93 -4.42
CA SER A 63 -8.12 -4.82 -4.63
C SER A 63 -7.61 -3.59 -3.86
N SER A 64 -6.29 -3.45 -3.71
CA SER A 64 -5.65 -2.37 -2.94
C SER A 64 -5.97 -2.38 -1.44
N GLU A 65 -6.43 -3.51 -0.89
CA GLU A 65 -6.74 -3.68 0.55
C GLU A 65 -5.53 -3.39 1.44
N ASP A 66 -4.37 -3.89 1.02
CA ASP A 66 -3.08 -3.68 1.66
C ASP A 66 -2.63 -2.21 1.66
N THR A 67 -2.90 -1.49 0.58
CA THR A 67 -2.67 -0.04 0.45
C THR A 67 -3.64 0.74 1.33
N ALA A 68 -4.91 0.32 1.35
CA ALA A 68 -5.95 0.88 2.21
C ALA A 68 -5.69 0.64 3.71
N LEU A 69 -4.89 -0.36 4.06
CA LEU A 69 -4.37 -0.54 5.42
C LEU A 69 -3.14 0.32 5.67
N LEU A 70 -2.13 0.26 4.79
CA LEU A 70 -0.84 0.90 5.00
C LEU A 70 -0.92 2.43 5.06
N LEU A 71 -1.67 3.05 4.15
CA LEU A 71 -1.66 4.51 4.04
C LEU A 71 -2.27 5.20 5.27
N PRO A 72 -3.45 4.79 5.80
CA PRO A 72 -3.99 5.37 7.03
C PRO A 72 -3.08 5.19 8.25
N VAL A 73 -2.38 4.05 8.37
CA VAL A 73 -1.37 3.86 9.41
C VAL A 73 -0.26 4.91 9.28
N SER A 74 0.26 5.09 8.05
CA SER A 74 1.34 6.04 7.77
C SER A 74 0.97 7.49 8.07
N MET A 75 -0.31 7.83 8.18
CA MET A 75 -0.75 9.19 8.51
C MET A 75 -0.41 9.61 9.94
N SER A 76 -0.18 8.67 10.84
CA SER A 76 0.01 8.94 12.28
C SER A 76 1.11 8.12 12.95
N HIS A 77 1.68 7.14 12.25
CA HIS A 77 2.78 6.32 12.75
C HIS A 77 3.98 6.43 11.82
N LEU A 78 5.18 6.57 12.41
CA LEU A 78 6.43 6.42 11.68
C LEU A 78 6.54 4.98 11.16
N GLY A 79 7.03 4.85 9.94
CA GLY A 79 7.38 3.56 9.36
C GLY A 79 8.89 3.33 9.39
N TYR A 80 9.30 2.12 9.03
CA TYR A 80 10.67 1.82 8.67
C TYR A 80 10.67 0.98 7.40
N PHE A 81 11.37 1.44 6.37
CA PHE A 81 11.55 0.71 5.13
C PHE A 81 12.84 -0.11 5.21
N LEU A 82 12.75 -1.39 4.87
CA LEU A 82 13.89 -2.27 4.69
C LEU A 82 14.04 -2.53 3.19
N ASP A 83 15.14 -2.06 2.60
CA ASP A 83 15.49 -2.32 1.19
C ASP A 83 16.03 -3.76 1.06
N ALA A 84 15.13 -4.71 1.24
CA ALA A 84 15.41 -6.13 1.15
C ALA A 84 14.17 -6.85 0.61
N PRO A 85 14.24 -7.52 -0.55
CA PRO A 85 13.12 -8.30 -1.05
C PRO A 85 12.91 -9.55 -0.19
N VAL A 86 11.80 -9.58 0.56
CA VAL A 86 11.44 -10.71 1.43
C VAL A 86 10.35 -11.63 0.85
N THR A 87 9.77 -11.26 -0.30
CA THR A 87 8.72 -12.04 -0.96
C THR A 87 8.97 -12.21 -2.46
N VAL A 88 8.63 -13.40 -2.96
CA VAL A 88 8.57 -13.72 -4.39
C VAL A 88 7.13 -14.04 -4.77
N HIS A 89 6.52 -13.19 -5.59
CA HIS A 89 5.17 -13.37 -6.09
C HIS A 89 5.21 -14.00 -7.48
N ARG A 90 4.73 -15.23 -7.62
CA ARG A 90 4.70 -15.92 -8.92
C ARG A 90 3.48 -15.49 -9.73
N LYS A 91 3.70 -14.85 -10.87
CA LYS A 91 2.67 -14.57 -11.88
C LYS A 91 2.40 -15.83 -12.69
N ARG A 92 1.13 -16.22 -12.80
CA ARG A 92 0.69 -17.33 -13.66
C ARG A 92 -0.32 -16.85 -14.70
N PRO A 93 -0.35 -17.47 -15.90
CA PRO A 93 -1.47 -17.29 -16.82
C PRO A 93 -2.81 -17.54 -16.10
N GLY A 94 -3.79 -16.66 -16.32
CA GLY A 94 -5.10 -16.75 -15.68
C GLY A 94 -5.18 -16.25 -14.23
N SER A 95 -4.12 -15.64 -13.68
CA SER A 95 -4.18 -14.98 -12.36
C SER A 95 -5.25 -13.88 -12.39
N ILE A 96 -6.10 -13.81 -11.36
CA ILE A 96 -7.16 -12.79 -11.27
C ILE A 96 -6.62 -11.36 -11.36
N THR A 97 -5.40 -11.13 -10.86
CA THR A 97 -4.69 -9.85 -10.90
C THR A 97 -4.28 -9.42 -12.32
N ALA A 98 -4.36 -10.32 -13.31
CA ALA A 98 -4.08 -10.05 -14.72
C ALA A 98 -5.36 -9.92 -15.56
N THR A 99 -6.54 -9.91 -14.93
CA THR A 99 -7.84 -9.78 -15.61
C THR A 99 -8.33 -8.34 -15.61
N GLY A 100 -9.24 -8.02 -16.54
CA GLY A 100 -9.85 -6.68 -16.65
C GLY A 100 -10.57 -6.21 -15.38
N TRP A 101 -11.00 -7.14 -14.52
CA TRP A 101 -11.61 -6.84 -13.23
C TRP A 101 -10.65 -6.10 -12.28
N HIS A 102 -9.35 -6.38 -12.40
CA HIS A 102 -8.31 -5.73 -11.59
C HIS A 102 -7.86 -4.38 -12.16
N THR A 103 -8.01 -4.18 -13.47
CA THR A 103 -7.57 -2.98 -14.20
C THR A 103 -8.70 -2.01 -14.53
N ASP A 104 -9.92 -2.26 -14.05
CA ASP A 104 -11.06 -1.33 -14.20
C ASP A 104 -10.75 0.01 -13.52
N SER A 105 -10.66 1.07 -14.34
CA SER A 105 -10.33 2.42 -13.91
C SER A 105 -11.40 3.05 -13.01
N GLU A 106 -12.68 2.75 -13.22
CA GLU A 106 -13.76 3.31 -12.41
C GLU A 106 -13.78 2.66 -11.02
N ALA A 107 -13.60 1.33 -10.97
CA ALA A 107 -13.41 0.61 -9.73
C ALA A 107 -12.13 1.05 -9.00
N ALA A 108 -11.04 1.35 -9.72
CA ALA A 108 -9.83 1.92 -9.14
C ALA A 108 -10.09 3.30 -8.53
N ALA A 109 -10.78 4.20 -9.24
CA ALA A 109 -11.11 5.53 -8.75
C ALA A 109 -11.94 5.49 -7.45
N ARG A 110 -12.94 4.61 -7.36
CA ARG A 110 -13.73 4.41 -6.13
C ARG A 110 -12.86 3.95 -4.95
N ARG A 111 -11.95 3.01 -5.18
CA ARG A 111 -11.02 2.54 -4.15
C ARG A 111 -10.08 3.66 -3.70
N HIS A 112 -9.56 4.45 -4.63
CA HIS A 112 -8.70 5.58 -4.31
C HIS A 112 -9.44 6.64 -3.47
N ALA A 113 -10.69 6.97 -3.85
CA ALA A 113 -11.52 7.90 -3.09
C ALA A 113 -11.73 7.41 -1.64
N PHE A 114 -12.08 6.14 -1.45
CA PHE A 114 -12.20 5.55 -0.12
C PHE A 114 -10.90 5.66 0.70
N ILE A 115 -9.76 5.34 0.10
CA ILE A 115 -8.45 5.42 0.77
C ILE A 115 -8.12 6.87 1.17
N ILE A 116 -8.43 7.84 0.30
CA ILE A 116 -8.26 9.27 0.58
C ILE A 116 -9.12 9.67 1.77
N ASP A 117 -10.42 9.36 1.75
CA ASP A 117 -11.35 9.75 2.82
C ASP A 117 -10.89 9.23 4.19
N VAL A 118 -10.43 7.98 4.24
CA VAL A 118 -9.90 7.39 5.49
C VAL A 118 -8.60 8.08 5.93
N CYS A 119 -7.66 8.32 5.01
CA CYS A 119 -6.40 9.01 5.33
C CYS A 119 -6.63 10.44 5.85
N GLU A 120 -7.51 11.21 5.20
CA GLU A 120 -7.82 12.57 5.61
C GLU A 120 -8.54 12.60 6.97
N ALA A 121 -9.48 11.67 7.21
CA ALA A 121 -10.13 11.53 8.51
C ALA A 121 -9.15 11.20 9.65
N VAL A 122 -8.14 10.36 9.38
CA VAL A 122 -7.06 10.08 10.33
C VAL A 122 -6.17 11.31 10.55
N GLY A 123 -5.78 11.99 9.46
CA GLY A 123 -4.93 13.18 9.50
C GLY A 123 -5.56 14.33 10.28
N ALA A 124 -6.89 14.51 10.19
CA ALA A 124 -7.63 15.50 10.95
C ALA A 124 -7.60 15.22 12.46
N LYS A 125 -7.75 13.96 12.89
CA LYS A 125 -7.70 13.59 14.32
C LYS A 125 -6.33 13.88 14.95
N GLY A 126 -5.24 13.60 14.24
CA GLY A 126 -3.89 13.85 14.75
C GLY A 126 -3.55 15.33 15.01
N ASN A 127 -4.30 16.26 14.40
CA ASN A 127 -4.10 17.70 14.64
C ASN A 127 -4.83 18.23 15.90
N HIS A 128 -5.68 17.43 16.54
CA HIS A 128 -6.45 17.85 17.72
C HIS A 128 -5.86 17.41 19.07
N ASP A 129 -4.83 16.56 19.07
CA ASP A 129 -4.20 15.99 20.26
C ASP A 129 -2.85 16.66 20.64
N HIS A 130 -2.63 17.91 20.20
CA HIS A 130 -1.43 18.72 20.50
C HIS A 130 -1.77 20.05 21.17
#